data_AF-A0A8H8P3X4-F1
#
_entry.id   AF-A0A8H8P3X4-F1
#
_cell.length_a   1.000
_cell.length_b   1.000
_cell.length_c   1.000
_cell.angle_alpha   90.00
_cell.angle_beta   90.00
_cell.angle_gamma   90.00
#
_symmetry.space_group_name_H-M   'P 1'
#
loop_
_entity.id
_entity.type
_entity.pdbx_description
1 polymer ?
#
loop_
_entity_poly.entity_id
_entity_poly.type
_entity_poly.pdbx_seq_one_letter_code
_entity_poly.pdbx_strand_id
1 'polypeptide(L)'
;MYAVFYIAVTAFISSLVVAAPSSTAPQGHIDEFVRRDADAPPFVKRAASCTFPIPPKTSSLSSPITVTGTFDGLRARNVVIGANQAEVVHCLGPCNLYNVWFEDVCEDAITIKQTSGQSNIIGGGAKSASNKVVQHNGGGTVKIDSYCVQSFGKLYRSCGNCSTQYKHTS
;
A
#
# COMPACT_ATOMS: atom_id res chain seq x y z
N MET A 1 -27.58 72.60 -6.34
CA MET A 1 -27.64 71.41 -5.45
C MET A 1 -26.86 70.30 -6.14
N TYR A 2 -25.75 69.87 -5.54
CA TYR A 2 -24.78 68.93 -6.12
C TYR A 2 -25.30 67.48 -6.08
N ALA A 3 -25.25 66.77 -7.21
CA ALA A 3 -25.53 65.33 -7.27
C ALA A 3 -24.24 64.56 -6.97
N VAL A 4 -24.22 63.88 -5.82
CA VAL A 4 -23.10 63.05 -5.36
C VAL A 4 -23.29 61.63 -5.91
N PHE A 5 -22.44 61.21 -6.85
CA PHE A 5 -22.35 59.82 -7.30
C PHE A 5 -21.60 58.98 -6.26
N TYR A 6 -22.28 58.00 -5.66
CA TYR A 6 -21.63 56.98 -4.82
C TYR A 6 -21.24 55.78 -5.70
N ILE A 7 -19.93 55.60 -5.92
CA ILE A 7 -19.38 54.37 -6.49
C ILE A 7 -19.20 53.39 -5.33
N ALA A 8 -20.03 52.34 -5.29
CA ALA A 8 -19.87 51.24 -4.34
C ALA A 8 -18.68 50.37 -4.78
N VAL A 9 -17.52 50.55 -4.15
CA VAL A 9 -16.37 49.65 -4.32
C VAL A 9 -16.60 48.41 -3.47
N THR A 10 -17.03 47.31 -4.08
CA THR A 10 -17.11 46.00 -3.41
C THR A 10 -15.71 45.41 -3.26
N ALA A 11 -15.19 45.37 -2.04
CA ALA A 11 -13.94 44.69 -1.72
C ALA A 11 -14.13 43.16 -1.80
N PHE A 12 -13.45 42.51 -2.75
CA PHE A 12 -13.27 41.06 -2.74
C PHE A 12 -12.21 40.70 -1.70
N ILE A 13 -12.62 40.17 -0.55
CA ILE A 13 -11.71 39.60 0.43
C ILE A 13 -11.41 38.16 -0.01
N SER A 14 -10.18 37.92 -0.46
CA SER A 14 -9.67 36.57 -0.70
C SER A 14 -9.44 35.87 0.64
N SER A 15 -10.30 34.92 0.97
CA SER A 15 -10.11 34.03 2.12
C SER A 15 -8.88 33.14 1.88
N LEU A 16 -7.78 33.43 2.57
CA LEU A 16 -6.67 32.48 2.71
C LEU A 16 -7.17 31.32 3.59
N VAL A 17 -7.57 30.22 2.97
CA VAL A 17 -7.78 28.95 3.68
C VAL A 17 -6.39 28.42 4.04
N VAL A 18 -5.93 28.73 5.25
CA VAL A 18 -4.84 27.98 5.86
C VAL A 18 -5.37 26.57 6.10
N ALA A 19 -4.80 25.59 5.41
CA ALA A 19 -5.04 24.18 5.70
C ALA A 19 -4.61 23.92 7.16
N ALA A 20 -5.59 23.79 8.06
CA ALA A 20 -5.32 23.32 9.41
C ALA A 20 -4.78 21.88 9.31
N PRO A 21 -3.66 21.54 10.00
CA PRO A 21 -3.22 20.16 10.07
C PRO A 21 -4.34 19.31 10.66
N SER A 22 -4.65 18.21 9.97
CA SER A 22 -5.69 17.25 10.37
C SER A 22 -5.49 16.84 11.83
N SER A 23 -6.55 16.93 12.63
CA SER A 23 -6.53 16.64 14.06
C SER A 23 -5.99 15.23 14.29
N THR A 24 -4.87 15.15 14.99
CA THR A 24 -4.30 13.89 15.48
C THR A 24 -5.38 13.17 16.29
N ALA A 25 -5.76 11.98 15.83
CA ALA A 25 -6.72 11.11 16.51
C ALA A 25 -6.30 10.88 17.98
N PRO A 26 -7.27 10.79 18.91
CA PRO A 26 -6.96 10.60 20.32
C PRO A 26 -6.22 9.28 20.53
N GLN A 27 -5.11 9.37 21.26
CA GLN A 27 -4.32 8.24 21.73
C GLN A 27 -5.21 7.36 22.62
N GLY A 28 -5.44 6.11 22.23
CA GLY A 28 -6.24 5.21 23.07
C GLY A 28 -6.32 3.75 22.68
N HIS A 29 -6.10 3.39 21.41
CA HIS A 29 -5.99 1.98 21.03
C HIS A 29 -4.56 1.65 20.63
N ILE A 30 -3.77 1.20 21.61
CA ILE A 30 -2.56 0.46 21.33
C ILE A 30 -3.00 -0.95 20.93
N ASP A 31 -3.14 -1.20 19.63
CA ASP A 31 -3.06 -2.57 19.16
C ASP A 31 -1.59 -3.01 19.37
N GLU A 32 -1.34 -3.87 20.36
CA GLU A 32 0.00 -4.36 20.69
C GLU A 32 0.70 -4.98 19.47
N PHE A 33 -0.06 -5.41 18.47
CA PHE A 33 0.43 -6.00 17.23
C PHE A 33 0.82 -4.95 16.17
N VAL A 34 0.42 -3.68 16.32
CA VAL A 34 0.71 -2.60 15.37
C VAL A 34 1.74 -1.64 15.95
N ARG A 35 3.01 -1.79 15.55
CA ARG A 35 4.03 -0.77 15.84
C ARG A 35 3.80 0.46 14.97
N ARG A 36 3.82 1.65 15.58
CA ARG A 36 3.81 2.92 14.86
C ARG A 36 5.08 3.06 14.02
N ASP A 37 4.95 3.63 12.82
CA ASP A 37 6.03 3.73 11.84
C ASP A 37 7.27 4.50 12.32
N ALA A 38 7.10 5.41 13.28
CA ALA A 38 8.18 6.18 13.91
C ALA A 38 9.10 5.31 14.81
N ASP A 39 8.59 4.19 15.31
CA ASP A 39 9.31 3.28 16.22
C ASP A 39 9.92 2.07 15.47
N ALA A 40 9.72 2.01 14.15
CA ALA A 40 10.28 0.96 13.31
C ALA A 40 11.74 1.29 12.94
N PRO A 41 12.70 0.35 13.11
CA PRO A 41 14.07 0.57 12.69
C PRO A 41 14.14 0.88 11.18
N PRO A 42 15.14 1.66 10.72
CA PRO A 42 15.29 1.98 9.31
C PRO A 42 15.40 0.69 8.48
N PHE A 43 14.69 0.65 7.35
CA PHE A 43 14.80 -0.47 6.42
C PHE A 43 16.20 -0.47 5.80
N VAL A 44 17.01 -1.46 6.16
CA VAL A 44 18.29 -1.72 5.51
C VAL A 44 18.05 -2.71 4.39
N LYS A 45 18.36 -2.32 3.14
CA LYS A 45 18.26 -3.22 1.99
C LYS A 45 19.23 -4.39 2.19
N ARG A 46 18.70 -5.57 2.48
CA ARG A 46 19.46 -6.82 2.57
C ARG A 46 19.51 -7.50 1.20
N ALA A 47 20.49 -8.37 1.00
CA ALA A 47 20.53 -9.24 -0.18
C ALA A 47 19.21 -10.03 -0.29
N ALA A 48 18.77 -10.32 -1.52
CA ALA A 48 17.61 -11.16 -1.74
C ALA A 48 17.82 -12.51 -1.03
N SER A 49 16.90 -12.87 -0.14
CA SER A 49 16.92 -14.13 0.59
C SER A 49 15.65 -14.89 0.26
N CYS A 50 15.78 -16.20 0.02
CA CYS A 50 14.67 -17.13 -0.07
C CYS A 50 14.45 -17.92 1.22
N THR A 51 15.13 -17.52 2.30
CA THR A 51 14.93 -18.11 3.62
C THR A 51 13.76 -17.40 4.29
N PHE A 52 12.63 -18.10 4.39
CA PHE A 52 11.45 -17.61 5.09
C PHE A 52 11.76 -17.42 6.58
N PRO A 53 11.47 -16.25 7.17
CA PRO A 53 11.67 -16.02 8.59
C PRO A 53 10.65 -16.83 9.40
N ILE A 54 11.08 -17.33 10.55
CA ILE A 54 10.16 -17.88 11.55
C ILE A 54 9.62 -16.69 12.36
N PRO A 55 8.32 -16.39 12.31
CA PRO A 55 7.77 -15.26 13.05
C PRO A 55 7.85 -15.55 14.56
N PRO A 56 8.33 -14.59 15.38
CA PRO A 56 8.43 -14.78 16.84
C PRO A 56 7.06 -14.77 17.53
N LYS A 57 6.05 -14.17 16.90
CA LYS A 57 4.63 -14.18 17.30
C LYS A 57 3.77 -14.22 16.03
N THR A 58 2.69 -15.00 16.06
CA THR A 58 1.74 -15.12 14.94
C THR A 58 0.46 -14.38 15.30
N SER A 59 0.04 -13.43 14.46
CA SER A 59 -1.27 -12.78 14.54
C SER A 59 -2.11 -13.24 13.36
N SER A 60 -3.31 -13.75 13.61
CA SER A 60 -4.25 -14.13 12.56
C SER A 60 -5.18 -12.96 12.24
N LEU A 61 -5.25 -12.58 10.96
CA LEU A 61 -6.18 -11.56 10.49
C LEU A 61 -7.53 -12.23 10.20
N SER A 62 -8.62 -11.57 10.60
CA SER A 62 -9.98 -12.02 10.27
C SER A 62 -10.45 -11.53 8.89
N SER A 63 -9.69 -10.64 8.23
CA SER A 63 -9.99 -10.04 6.93
C SER A 63 -8.70 -9.53 6.26
N PRO A 64 -8.69 -9.34 4.92
CA PRO A 64 -7.54 -8.80 4.21
C PRO A 64 -7.05 -7.46 4.77
N ILE A 65 -5.74 -7.25 4.79
CA ILE A 65 -5.17 -5.93 5.09
C ILE A 65 -5.43 -5.05 3.88
N THR A 66 -6.32 -4.07 4.05
CA THR A 66 -6.56 -3.05 3.04
C THR A 66 -5.63 -1.87 3.29
N VAL A 67 -4.78 -1.54 2.32
CA VAL A 67 -3.88 -0.39 2.37
C VAL A 67 -4.50 0.75 1.56
N THR A 68 -5.13 1.75 2.21
CA THR A 68 -5.95 2.82 1.58
C THR A 68 -5.43 4.27 1.71
N GLY A 69 -4.94 4.90 0.63
CA GLY A 69 -4.45 6.29 0.65
C GLY A 69 -3.31 6.59 -0.33
N THR A 70 -3.03 7.87 -0.59
CA THR A 70 -1.76 8.36 -1.16
C THR A 70 -0.79 8.52 0.00
N PHE A 71 0.13 7.57 0.18
CA PHE A 71 0.74 7.33 1.48
C PHE A 71 2.20 7.79 1.62
N ASP A 72 2.35 8.82 2.46
CA ASP A 72 3.61 9.27 3.05
C ASP A 72 3.87 8.62 4.43
N GLY A 73 3.58 7.33 4.65
CA GLY A 73 3.76 6.80 6.01
C GLY A 73 3.59 5.31 6.24
N LEU A 74 2.45 4.72 5.89
CA LEU A 74 2.17 3.31 6.24
C LEU A 74 2.92 2.36 5.31
N ARG A 75 3.99 1.78 5.86
CA ARG A 75 4.82 0.78 5.20
C ARG A 75 4.51 -0.56 5.86
N ALA A 76 3.94 -1.52 5.11
CA ALA A 76 3.89 -2.89 5.62
C ALA A 76 5.33 -3.42 5.61
N ARG A 77 5.89 -3.62 6.81
CA ARG A 77 7.30 -3.99 6.99
C ARG A 77 7.47 -5.12 7.97
N ASN A 78 8.32 -6.08 7.62
CA ASN A 78 8.67 -7.21 8.49
C ASN A 78 7.42 -8.00 8.94
N VAL A 79 6.54 -8.25 7.98
CA VAL A 79 5.29 -8.99 8.22
C VAL A 79 5.46 -10.39 7.66
N VAL A 80 5.02 -11.40 8.40
CA VAL A 80 4.86 -12.77 7.92
C VAL A 80 3.39 -13.12 7.96
N ILE A 81 2.86 -13.49 6.82
CA ILE A 81 1.47 -13.85 6.59
C ILE A 81 1.43 -15.37 6.44
N GLY A 82 0.78 -16.02 7.40
CA GLY A 82 0.62 -17.47 7.41
C GLY A 82 -0.38 -17.99 6.37
N ALA A 83 -0.60 -19.31 6.39
CA ALA A 83 -1.49 -19.97 5.46
C ALA A 83 -2.99 -19.64 5.65
N ASN A 84 -3.80 -20.03 4.66
CA ASN A 84 -5.27 -19.89 4.66
C ASN A 84 -5.80 -18.46 4.71
N GLN A 85 -5.03 -17.48 4.20
CA GLN A 85 -5.50 -16.11 4.05
C GLN A 85 -6.05 -15.93 2.62
N ALA A 86 -7.36 -15.70 2.50
CA ALA A 86 -7.97 -15.33 1.23
C ALA A 86 -7.55 -13.89 0.87
N GLU A 87 -6.96 -13.71 -0.32
CA GLU A 87 -6.50 -12.46 -0.94
C GLU A 87 -6.00 -11.37 0.04
N VAL A 88 -4.70 -11.29 0.31
CA VAL A 88 -4.26 -10.74 1.60
C VAL A 88 -3.95 -9.24 1.61
N VAL A 89 -3.28 -8.71 0.59
CA VAL A 89 -2.83 -7.30 0.56
C VAL A 89 -3.39 -6.60 -0.66
N HIS A 90 -4.25 -5.60 -0.45
CA HIS A 90 -4.79 -4.74 -1.51
C HIS A 90 -4.17 -3.35 -1.44
N CYS A 91 -3.43 -2.96 -2.48
CA CYS A 91 -2.92 -1.60 -2.63
C CYS A 91 -3.92 -0.75 -3.42
N LEU A 92 -4.76 0.03 -2.74
CA LEU A 92 -5.75 0.89 -3.39
C LEU A 92 -5.15 2.21 -3.95
N GLY A 93 -3.91 2.52 -3.53
CA GLY A 93 -3.06 3.58 -4.06
C GLY A 93 -1.60 3.10 -4.10
N PRO A 94 -0.62 3.97 -4.44
CA PRO A 94 0.79 3.67 -4.31
C PRO A 94 1.13 3.10 -2.94
N CYS A 95 1.69 1.89 -2.90
CA CYS A 95 2.02 1.20 -1.67
C CYS A 95 3.51 0.85 -1.59
N ASN A 96 4.03 0.77 -0.36
CA ASN A 96 5.40 0.33 -0.11
C ASN A 96 5.40 -0.88 0.82
N LEU A 97 5.67 -2.06 0.26
CA LEU A 97 5.79 -3.32 0.97
C LEU A 97 7.27 -3.66 1.10
N TYR A 98 7.80 -3.75 2.32
CA TYR A 98 9.19 -4.12 2.54
C TYR A 98 9.33 -5.35 3.43
N ASN A 99 10.06 -6.37 2.98
CA ASN A 99 10.28 -7.58 3.78
C ASN A 99 8.95 -8.19 4.27
N VAL A 100 7.98 -8.31 3.36
CA VAL A 100 6.68 -8.95 3.61
C VAL A 100 6.72 -10.37 3.06
N TRP A 101 6.32 -11.33 3.87
CA TRP A 101 6.40 -12.76 3.57
C TRP A 101 5.01 -13.40 3.54
N PHE A 102 4.73 -14.23 2.54
CA PHE A 102 3.49 -14.99 2.39
C PHE A 102 3.79 -16.48 2.36
N GLU A 103 3.38 -17.20 3.40
CA GLU A 103 3.72 -18.61 3.58
C GLU A 103 2.86 -19.56 2.74
N ASP A 104 1.64 -19.17 2.40
CA ASP A 104 0.78 -19.95 1.50
C ASP A 104 -0.22 -19.02 0.81
N VAL A 105 -0.11 -18.91 -0.50
CA VAL A 105 -0.90 -17.97 -1.30
C VAL A 105 -2.11 -18.69 -1.88
N CYS A 106 -3.30 -18.35 -1.38
CA CYS A 106 -4.55 -18.98 -1.78
C CYS A 106 -4.98 -18.60 -3.21
N GLU A 107 -5.18 -17.30 -3.47
CA GLU A 107 -5.49 -16.78 -4.82
C GLU A 107 -4.34 -15.89 -5.30
N ASP A 108 -4.20 -14.71 -4.67
CA ASP A 108 -3.16 -13.71 -4.93
C ASP A 108 -2.54 -13.25 -3.61
N ALA A 109 -1.22 -13.02 -3.59
CA ALA A 109 -0.56 -12.47 -2.39
C ALA A 109 -0.80 -10.96 -2.29
N ILE A 110 -0.63 -10.26 -3.42
CA ILE A 110 -0.70 -8.80 -3.51
C ILE A 110 -1.55 -8.42 -4.72
N THR A 111 -2.59 -7.60 -4.48
CA THR A 111 -3.45 -7.05 -5.54
C THR A 111 -3.25 -5.53 -5.62
N ILE A 112 -2.73 -5.05 -6.73
CA ILE A 112 -2.52 -3.63 -7.03
C ILE A 112 -3.76 -3.08 -7.72
N LYS A 113 -4.44 -2.15 -7.04
CA LYS A 113 -5.67 -1.47 -7.49
C LYS A 113 -5.49 0.04 -7.61
N GLN A 114 -4.27 0.55 -7.38
CA GLN A 114 -3.93 1.96 -7.58
C GLN A 114 -4.27 2.41 -9.01
N THR A 115 -4.64 3.67 -9.23
CA THR A 115 -4.90 4.17 -10.59
C THR A 115 -3.70 4.87 -11.22
N SER A 116 -2.74 5.31 -10.41
CA SER A 116 -1.52 6.01 -10.81
C SER A 116 -0.41 5.87 -9.76
N GLY A 117 0.79 6.39 -10.06
CA GLY A 117 1.94 6.35 -9.16
C GLY A 117 2.73 5.04 -9.22
N GLN A 118 3.62 4.84 -8.25
CA GLN A 118 4.49 3.65 -8.16
C GLN A 118 4.27 2.89 -6.86
N SER A 119 3.96 1.61 -6.96
CA SER A 119 3.99 0.66 -5.84
C SER A 119 5.33 -0.07 -5.78
N ASN A 120 5.92 -0.16 -4.60
CA ASN A 120 7.20 -0.80 -4.36
C ASN A 120 7.01 -2.08 -3.52
N ILE A 121 7.50 -3.20 -4.03
CA ILE A 121 7.55 -4.51 -3.36
C ILE A 121 9.03 -4.88 -3.25
N ILE A 122 9.62 -4.69 -2.08
CA ILE A 122 11.07 -4.71 -1.90
C ILE A 122 11.48 -5.63 -0.76
N GLY A 123 12.16 -6.74 -1.07
CA GLY A 123 12.50 -7.75 -0.06
C GLY A 123 11.28 -8.53 0.41
N GLY A 124 11.52 -9.67 1.06
CA GLY A 124 10.46 -10.59 1.47
C GLY A 124 10.26 -11.72 0.46
N GLY A 125 9.08 -12.34 0.48
CA GLY A 125 8.79 -13.38 -0.49
C GLY A 125 7.42 -14.02 -0.38
N ALA A 126 7.07 -14.86 -1.34
CA ALA A 126 5.83 -15.63 -1.34
C ALA A 126 6.09 -17.08 -1.75
N LYS A 127 5.36 -18.02 -1.16
CA LYS A 127 5.40 -19.42 -1.59
C LYS A 127 3.99 -20.00 -1.78
N SER A 128 3.92 -21.09 -2.55
CA SER A 128 2.70 -21.85 -2.81
C SER A 128 1.59 -21.07 -3.53
N ALA A 129 1.95 -20.18 -4.46
CA ALA A 129 0.99 -19.41 -5.25
C ALA A 129 0.56 -20.16 -6.51
N SER A 130 -0.57 -20.87 -6.46
CA SER A 130 -1.05 -21.72 -7.56
C SER A 130 -1.15 -21.00 -8.92
N ASN A 131 -1.52 -19.72 -8.92
CA ASN A 131 -1.63 -18.92 -10.15
C ASN A 131 -0.70 -17.71 -10.17
N LYS A 132 -0.95 -16.69 -9.35
CA LYS A 132 -0.27 -15.39 -9.45
C LYS A 132 0.09 -14.85 -8.07
N VAL A 133 1.30 -14.31 -7.93
CA VAL A 133 1.77 -13.70 -6.69
C VAL A 133 1.30 -12.25 -6.63
N VAL A 134 1.58 -11.47 -7.69
CA VAL A 134 1.16 -10.08 -7.81
C VAL A 134 0.15 -9.93 -8.94
N GLN A 135 -1.07 -9.52 -8.60
CA GLN A 135 -2.13 -9.19 -9.54
C GLN A 135 -2.23 -7.66 -9.72
N HIS A 136 -2.07 -7.17 -10.94
CA HIS A 136 -2.17 -5.74 -11.24
C HIS A 136 -3.49 -5.45 -11.97
N ASN A 137 -4.48 -4.97 -11.21
CA ASN A 137 -5.82 -4.61 -11.68
C ASN A 137 -5.96 -3.11 -12.00
N GLY A 138 -5.04 -2.29 -11.50
CA GLY A 138 -5.02 -0.85 -11.66
C GLY A 138 -4.01 -0.32 -12.67
N GLY A 139 -3.74 0.98 -12.59
CA GLY A 139 -2.75 1.70 -13.39
C GLY A 139 -1.44 2.00 -12.65
N GLY A 140 -0.61 2.84 -13.24
CA GLY A 140 0.71 3.18 -12.69
C GLY A 140 1.73 2.06 -12.86
N THR A 141 2.77 2.09 -12.01
CA THR A 141 3.92 1.17 -12.08
C THR A 141 4.05 0.34 -10.80
N VAL A 142 4.64 -0.84 -10.96
CA VAL A 142 4.98 -1.74 -9.85
C VAL A 142 6.45 -2.09 -9.95
N LYS A 143 7.21 -1.79 -8.91
CA LYS A 143 8.61 -2.18 -8.78
C LYS A 143 8.73 -3.37 -7.83
N ILE A 144 9.10 -4.52 -8.36
CA ILE A 144 9.42 -5.73 -7.59
C ILE A 144 10.94 -5.88 -7.56
N ASP A 145 11.54 -5.88 -6.38
CA ASP A 145 12.99 -5.92 -6.22
C ASP A 145 13.38 -6.77 -5.01
N SER A 146 14.41 -7.61 -5.19
CA SER A 146 14.95 -8.45 -4.12
C SER A 146 13.89 -9.33 -3.43
N TYR A 147 12.84 -9.73 -4.16
CA TYR A 147 11.70 -10.48 -3.67
C TYR A 147 11.82 -11.96 -4.07
N CYS A 148 11.73 -12.88 -3.11
CA CYS A 148 11.82 -14.31 -3.40
C CYS A 148 10.44 -14.93 -3.66
N VAL A 149 10.34 -15.81 -4.66
CA VAL A 149 9.14 -16.62 -4.88
C VAL A 149 9.49 -18.10 -5.03
N GLN A 150 8.68 -18.97 -4.42
CA GLN A 150 8.85 -20.43 -4.45
C GLN A 150 7.52 -21.10 -4.79
N SER A 151 7.53 -22.15 -5.63
CA SER A 151 6.33 -22.91 -6.02
C SER A 151 5.17 -22.00 -6.44
N PHE A 152 5.34 -21.28 -7.55
CA PHE A 152 4.40 -20.26 -8.01
C PHE A 152 4.12 -20.39 -9.52
N GLY A 153 2.92 -20.00 -9.94
CA GLY A 153 2.57 -19.95 -11.36
C GLY A 153 3.20 -18.74 -12.09
N LYS A 154 2.91 -17.53 -11.61
CA LYS A 154 3.33 -16.25 -12.20
C LYS A 154 3.72 -15.28 -11.10
N LEU A 155 4.89 -14.66 -11.22
CA LEU A 155 5.31 -13.64 -10.25
C LEU A 155 4.41 -12.41 -10.35
N TYR A 156 4.12 -11.97 -11.57
CA TYR A 156 3.33 -10.78 -11.85
C TYR A 156 2.40 -11.03 -13.03
N ARG A 157 1.16 -10.55 -12.93
CA ARG A 157 0.21 -10.57 -14.03
C ARG A 157 -0.64 -9.30 -14.01
N SER A 158 -0.63 -8.56 -15.12
CA SER A 158 -1.66 -7.55 -15.39
C SER A 158 -3.00 -8.24 -15.66
N CYS A 159 -4.10 -7.62 -15.26
CA CYS A 159 -5.44 -8.18 -15.40
C CYS A 159 -5.83 -8.44 -16.87
N GLY A 160 -6.19 -9.69 -17.18
CA GLY A 160 -6.54 -10.09 -18.55
C GLY A 160 -7.98 -9.75 -18.97
N ASN A 161 -8.87 -9.56 -18.00
CA ASN A 161 -10.32 -9.48 -18.20
C ASN A 161 -10.99 -8.42 -17.31
N CYS A 162 -10.22 -7.45 -16.80
CA CYS A 162 -10.79 -6.33 -16.07
C CYS A 162 -11.61 -5.44 -17.01
N SER A 163 -12.69 -4.86 -16.50
CA SER A 163 -13.54 -3.92 -17.24
C SER A 163 -12.79 -2.69 -17.72
N THR A 164 -11.81 -2.24 -16.94
CA THR A 164 -10.83 -1.22 -17.33
C THR A 164 -9.48 -1.87 -17.55
N GLN A 165 -8.86 -1.57 -18.69
CA GLN A 165 -7.54 -2.07 -19.06
C GLN A 165 -6.51 -0.93 -19.01
N TYR A 166 -5.34 -1.22 -18.44
CA TYR A 166 -4.24 -0.27 -18.33
C TYR A 166 -3.05 -0.73 -19.17
N LYS A 167 -2.39 0.22 -19.84
CA LYS A 167 -1.14 -0.06 -20.55
C LYS A 167 -0.01 -0.17 -19.52
N HIS A 168 0.69 -1.29 -19.51
CA HIS A 168 1.90 -1.48 -18.72
C HIS A 168 3.09 -1.65 -19.65
N THR A 169 4.21 -1.03 -19.29
CA THR A 169 5.49 -1.20 -19.97
C THR A 169 6.43 -1.96 -19.04
N SER A 170 7.15 -2.93 -19.61
CA SER A 170 8.19 -3.71 -18.91
C SER A 170 9.39 -2.87 -18.55
#